data_AF-A0A496AAR5-F1
#
_entry.id   AF-A0A496AAR5-F1
#
_cell.length_a   1.000
_cell.length_b   1.000
_cell.length_c   1.000
_cell.angle_alpha   90.00
_cell.angle_beta   90.00
_cell.angle_gamma   90.00
#
_symmetry.space_group_name_H-M   'P 1'
#
loop_
_entity.id
_entity.type
_entity.pdbx_description
1 polymer ?
#
loop_
_entity_poly.entity_id
_entity_poly.type
_entity_poly.pdbx_seq_one_letter_code
_entity_poly.pdbx_strand_id
1 'polypeptide(L)'
;MEENVDKVIQNLKKINEWIDYNSPPPTNFKTNTEFMKFAVEIMNLCLYLLKTGAASAPDAETARKGYTKPKAIIVGHIVRITKLYEGSIIHICNHQLELAAVFLRPLLEAAIKMEYFINSSSKKKSCRNFILTSYRPEKEILQDLNAKAEERPLIQIEKRMKQKIVSRLKEDGISQTELMDNKTWDVDGKNFRSIMKMLDYDSMYSYGFGNASHYVHGDWYDIDLHHLKQDGQYYTPDMDFDIPDPRLACSLTGICLRTLLIYLKWNKSDPDGVITSLAEKLCKLNAALDAAHENTLGE
;
A
#
# COMPACT_ATOMS: atom_id res chain seq x y z
N MET A 1 -2.92 -27.03 -13.18
CA MET A 1 -2.91 -25.61 -13.60
C MET A 1 -4.28 -25.21 -14.10
N GLU A 2 -4.91 -25.99 -14.98
CA GLU A 2 -6.30 -25.79 -15.45
C GLU A 2 -7.33 -25.73 -14.31
N GLU A 3 -7.28 -26.65 -13.35
CA GLU A 3 -8.19 -26.65 -12.17
C GLU A 3 -8.15 -25.36 -11.34
N ASN A 4 -7.00 -24.70 -11.26
CA ASN A 4 -6.86 -23.42 -10.55
C ASN A 4 -7.46 -22.25 -11.36
N VAL A 5 -7.39 -22.29 -12.69
CA VAL A 5 -7.98 -21.26 -13.56
C VAL A 5 -9.50 -21.34 -13.52
N ASP A 6 -10.07 -22.54 -13.59
CA ASP A 6 -11.52 -22.74 -13.49
C ASP A 6 -12.07 -22.22 -12.16
N LYS A 7 -11.36 -22.47 -11.05
CA LYS A 7 -11.74 -21.94 -9.74
C LYS A 7 -11.70 -20.41 -9.69
N VAL A 8 -10.70 -19.77 -10.30
CA VAL A 8 -10.62 -18.31 -10.39
C VAL A 8 -11.81 -17.76 -11.19
N ILE A 9 -12.10 -18.33 -12.36
CA ILE A 9 -13.22 -17.91 -13.21
C ILE A 9 -14.55 -18.06 -12.46
N GLN A 10 -14.78 -19.19 -11.78
CA GLN A 10 -15.98 -19.41 -10.99
C GLN A 10 -16.12 -18.38 -9.86
N ASN A 11 -15.03 -18.06 -9.17
CA ASN A 11 -15.06 -17.04 -8.12
C ASN A 11 -15.37 -15.66 -8.68
N LEU A 12 -14.76 -15.26 -9.80
CA LEU A 12 -15.06 -13.98 -10.45
C LEU A 12 -16.54 -13.88 -10.86
N LYS A 13 -17.14 -14.97 -11.36
CA LYS A 13 -18.58 -15.04 -11.65
C LYS A 13 -19.43 -14.86 -10.40
N LYS A 14 -19.10 -15.55 -9.31
CA LYS A 14 -19.79 -15.40 -8.01
C LYS A 14 -19.69 -13.98 -7.47
N ILE A 15 -18.54 -13.33 -7.63
CA ILE A 15 -18.37 -11.91 -7.25
C ILE A 15 -19.28 -11.04 -8.09
N ASN A 16 -19.34 -11.26 -9.42
CA ASN A 16 -20.24 -10.51 -10.29
C ASN A 16 -21.71 -10.65 -9.86
N GLU A 17 -22.15 -11.89 -9.66
CA GLU A 17 -23.52 -12.22 -9.24
C GLU A 17 -23.83 -11.61 -7.87
N TRP A 18 -22.87 -11.64 -6.94
CA TRP A 18 -23.04 -11.03 -5.63
C TRP A 18 -23.23 -9.52 -5.74
N ILE A 19 -22.38 -8.82 -6.49
CA ILE A 19 -22.50 -7.36 -6.66
C ILE A 19 -23.82 -6.99 -7.36
N ASP A 20 -24.21 -7.73 -8.39
CA ASP A 20 -25.37 -7.36 -9.22
C ASP A 20 -26.71 -7.70 -8.54
N TYR A 21 -26.77 -8.76 -7.73
CA TYR A 21 -28.04 -9.32 -7.26
C TYR A 21 -28.15 -9.53 -5.75
N ASN A 22 -27.04 -9.77 -5.05
CA ASN A 22 -27.08 -10.19 -3.65
C ASN A 22 -26.57 -9.13 -2.67
N SER A 23 -25.87 -8.09 -3.15
CA SER A 23 -25.35 -7.04 -2.28
C SER A 23 -26.52 -6.17 -1.80
N PRO A 24 -26.75 -6.04 -0.48
CA PRO A 24 -27.77 -5.15 0.04
C PRO A 24 -27.49 -3.69 -0.37
N PRO A 25 -28.53 -2.89 -0.66
CA PRO A 25 -28.39 -1.45 -0.86
C PRO A 25 -27.75 -0.79 0.39
N PRO A 26 -26.66 -0.02 0.24
CA PRO A 26 -26.00 0.60 1.39
C PRO A 26 -26.89 1.53 2.22
N THR A 27 -27.92 2.12 1.60
CA THR A 27 -28.93 2.98 2.26
C THR A 27 -29.78 2.25 3.31
N ASN A 28 -29.77 0.92 3.30
CA ASN A 28 -30.53 0.11 4.25
C ASN A 28 -29.86 0.05 5.62
N PHE A 29 -28.55 0.30 5.71
CA PHE A 29 -27.82 0.26 6.96
C PHE A 29 -28.08 1.51 7.81
N LYS A 30 -28.06 1.34 9.13
CA LYS A 30 -28.35 2.40 10.11
C LYS A 30 -27.30 2.52 11.21
N THR A 31 -26.50 1.48 11.42
CA THR A 31 -25.50 1.44 12.50
C THR A 31 -24.10 1.27 11.96
N ASN A 32 -23.10 1.84 12.65
CA ASN A 32 -21.69 1.63 12.31
C ASN A 32 -21.32 0.15 12.18
N THR A 33 -21.93 -0.73 13.00
CA THR A 33 -21.70 -2.18 12.92
C THR A 33 -22.18 -2.79 11.60
N GLU A 34 -23.35 -2.38 11.09
CA GLU A 34 -23.86 -2.86 9.80
C GLU A 34 -22.99 -2.36 8.65
N PHE A 35 -22.65 -1.07 8.65
CA PHE A 35 -21.73 -0.48 7.67
C PHE A 35 -20.38 -1.18 7.67
N MET A 36 -19.81 -1.41 8.86
CA MET A 36 -18.49 -2.04 9.00
C MET A 36 -18.50 -3.50 8.55
N LYS A 37 -19.54 -4.28 8.88
CA LYS A 37 -19.68 -5.66 8.39
C LYS A 37 -19.68 -5.71 6.86
N PHE A 38 -20.48 -4.86 6.23
CA PHE A 38 -20.55 -4.80 4.77
C PHE A 38 -19.27 -4.24 4.13
N ALA A 39 -18.61 -3.27 4.78
CA ALA A 39 -17.30 -2.79 4.36
C ALA A 39 -16.27 -3.94 4.36
N VAL A 40 -16.23 -4.79 5.40
CA VAL A 40 -15.33 -5.97 5.43
C VAL A 40 -15.65 -6.95 4.30
N GLU A 41 -16.91 -7.15 3.94
CA GLU A 41 -17.28 -7.97 2.77
C GLU A 41 -16.68 -7.38 1.49
N ILE A 42 -16.89 -6.08 1.23
CA ILE A 42 -16.28 -5.39 0.08
C ILE A 42 -14.75 -5.47 0.13
N MET A 43 -14.14 -5.33 1.31
CA MET A 43 -12.69 -5.44 1.47
C MET A 43 -12.15 -6.81 1.08
N ASN A 44 -12.83 -7.88 1.48
CA ASN A 44 -12.45 -9.24 1.11
C ASN A 44 -12.55 -9.47 -0.40
N LEU A 45 -13.58 -8.92 -1.05
CA LEU A 45 -13.72 -8.97 -2.51
C LEU A 45 -12.61 -8.17 -3.20
N CYS A 46 -12.28 -6.97 -2.69
CA CYS A 46 -11.18 -6.16 -3.17
C CYS A 46 -9.84 -6.91 -3.05
N LEU A 47 -9.58 -7.54 -1.90
CA LEU A 47 -8.37 -8.32 -1.67
C LEU A 47 -8.26 -9.50 -2.66
N TYR A 48 -9.38 -10.16 -2.95
CA TYR A 48 -9.42 -11.22 -3.97
C TYR A 48 -9.05 -10.70 -5.36
N LEU A 49 -9.62 -9.56 -5.77
CA LEU A 49 -9.32 -8.93 -7.06
C LEU A 49 -7.87 -8.45 -7.13
N LEU A 50 -7.32 -7.89 -6.04
CA LEU A 50 -5.90 -7.51 -5.94
C LEU A 50 -4.98 -8.72 -6.12
N LYS A 51 -5.23 -9.80 -5.39
CA LYS A 51 -4.43 -11.05 -5.49
C LYS A 51 -4.50 -11.62 -6.91
N THR A 52 -5.70 -11.66 -7.50
CA THR A 52 -5.91 -12.18 -8.86
C THR A 52 -5.25 -11.30 -9.90
N GLY A 53 -5.44 -9.98 -9.83
CA GLY A 53 -4.85 -9.02 -10.76
C GLY A 53 -3.32 -8.98 -10.68
N ALA A 54 -2.75 -8.97 -9.47
CA ALA A 54 -1.29 -9.00 -9.28
C ALA A 54 -0.63 -10.30 -9.73
N ALA A 55 -1.35 -11.43 -9.65
CA ALA A 55 -0.89 -12.73 -10.14
C ALA A 55 -1.03 -12.88 -11.68
N SER A 56 -1.83 -12.03 -12.33
CA SER A 56 -2.08 -12.10 -13.76
C SER A 56 -0.92 -11.52 -14.56
N ALA A 57 -0.52 -12.22 -15.62
CA ALA A 57 0.51 -11.77 -16.56
C ALA A 57 -0.13 -11.38 -17.91
N PRO A 58 0.48 -10.44 -18.67
CA PRO A 58 -0.02 -10.06 -19.99
C PRO A 58 0.00 -11.18 -21.03
N ASP A 59 0.94 -12.11 -20.89
CA ASP A 59 1.18 -13.19 -21.84
C ASP A 59 1.90 -14.36 -21.17
N ALA A 60 1.89 -15.51 -21.84
CA ALA A 60 2.50 -16.75 -21.34
C ALA A 60 4.02 -16.64 -21.18
N GLU A 61 4.69 -15.79 -21.97
CA GLU A 61 6.13 -15.59 -21.84
C GLU A 61 6.47 -14.86 -20.55
N THR A 62 5.77 -13.77 -20.25
CA THR A 62 5.90 -12.99 -19.02
C THR A 62 5.52 -13.83 -17.80
N ALA A 63 4.48 -14.66 -17.91
CA ALA A 63 4.11 -15.61 -16.85
C ALA A 63 5.26 -16.57 -16.50
N ARG A 64 6.00 -17.04 -17.51
CA ARG A 64 7.10 -18.00 -17.33
C ARG A 64 8.42 -17.35 -16.93
N LYS A 65 8.79 -16.22 -17.56
CA LYS A 65 10.10 -15.56 -17.40
C LYS A 65 10.10 -14.47 -16.32
N GLY A 66 8.92 -13.97 -15.95
CA GLY A 66 8.78 -12.82 -15.07
C GLY A 66 9.04 -11.48 -15.76
N TYR A 67 9.17 -10.44 -14.94
CA TYR A 67 9.28 -9.06 -15.38
C TYR A 67 10.74 -8.57 -15.38
N THR A 68 11.08 -7.69 -16.32
CA THR A 68 12.35 -6.94 -16.27
C THR A 68 12.40 -6.05 -15.05
N LYS A 69 13.60 -5.74 -14.52
CA LYS A 69 13.76 -4.95 -13.28
C LYS A 69 12.90 -3.67 -13.20
N PRO A 70 12.81 -2.81 -14.24
CA PRO A 70 11.91 -1.64 -14.21
C PRO A 70 10.42 -1.99 -14.08
N LYS A 71 9.95 -3.03 -14.79
CA LYS A 71 8.56 -3.50 -14.68
C LYS A 71 8.31 -4.18 -13.33
N ALA A 72 9.29 -4.93 -12.82
CA ALA A 72 9.22 -5.62 -11.55
C ALA A 72 9.08 -4.66 -10.36
N ILE A 73 9.61 -3.43 -10.45
CA ILE A 73 9.34 -2.38 -9.45
C ILE A 73 7.84 -2.07 -9.38
N ILE A 74 7.18 -1.85 -10.52
CA ILE A 74 5.74 -1.56 -10.58
C ILE A 74 4.93 -2.74 -10.06
N VAL A 75 5.24 -3.96 -10.51
CA VAL A 75 4.59 -5.20 -10.04
C VAL A 75 4.83 -5.41 -8.53
N GLY A 76 6.02 -5.10 -8.03
CA GLY A 76 6.34 -5.18 -6.61
C GLY A 76 5.50 -4.24 -5.75
N HIS A 77 5.12 -3.06 -6.27
CA HIS A 77 4.24 -2.13 -5.57
C HIS A 77 2.81 -2.68 -5.44
N ILE A 78 2.21 -3.26 -6.50
CA ILE A 78 0.87 -3.85 -6.37
C ILE A 78 0.85 -5.06 -5.42
N VAL A 79 1.93 -5.86 -5.41
CA VAL A 79 2.09 -6.95 -4.43
C VAL A 79 2.23 -6.39 -3.01
N ARG A 80 2.99 -5.30 -2.82
CA ARG A 80 3.11 -4.62 -1.52
C ARG A 80 1.76 -4.07 -1.04
N ILE A 81 1.00 -3.41 -1.92
CA ILE A 81 -0.36 -2.91 -1.63
C ILE A 81 -1.25 -4.06 -1.17
N THR A 82 -1.24 -5.18 -1.90
CA THR A 82 -2.04 -6.37 -1.55
C THR A 82 -1.74 -6.85 -0.13
N LYS A 83 -0.46 -6.92 0.26
CA LYS A 83 -0.04 -7.36 1.59
C LYS A 83 -0.39 -6.37 2.70
N LEU A 84 -0.19 -5.07 2.44
CA LEU A 84 -0.55 -4.02 3.41
C LEU A 84 -2.07 -3.98 3.62
N TYR A 85 -2.84 -4.14 2.54
CA TYR A 85 -4.29 -4.18 2.60
C TYR A 85 -4.80 -5.41 3.35
N GLU A 86 -4.24 -6.60 3.10
CA GLU A 86 -4.52 -7.80 3.90
C GLU A 86 -4.23 -7.59 5.39
N GLY A 87 -3.10 -6.96 5.72
CA GLY A 87 -2.78 -6.56 7.09
C GLY A 87 -3.84 -5.65 7.71
N SER A 88 -4.28 -4.61 7.00
CA SER A 88 -5.34 -3.72 7.48
C SER A 88 -6.66 -4.45 7.73
N ILE A 89 -7.05 -5.39 6.87
CA ILE A 89 -8.28 -6.19 7.05
C ILE A 89 -8.21 -7.00 8.34
N ILE A 90 -7.07 -7.64 8.63
CA ILE A 90 -6.88 -8.42 9.86
C ILE A 90 -7.12 -7.55 11.10
N HIS A 91 -6.48 -6.38 11.17
CA HIS A 91 -6.62 -5.49 12.32
C HIS A 91 -7.99 -4.82 12.40
N ILE A 92 -8.63 -4.54 11.26
CA ILE A 92 -10.01 -4.06 11.22
C ILE A 92 -10.98 -5.10 11.80
N CYS A 93 -10.87 -6.37 11.37
CA CYS A 93 -11.68 -7.47 11.88
C CYS A 93 -11.44 -7.76 13.37
N ASN A 94 -10.26 -7.46 13.87
CA ASN A 94 -9.91 -7.62 15.29
C ASN A 94 -10.25 -6.39 16.16
N HIS A 95 -10.88 -5.35 15.59
CA HIS A 95 -11.20 -4.11 16.28
C HIS A 95 -9.96 -3.39 16.85
N GLN A 96 -8.91 -3.24 16.03
CA GLN A 96 -7.65 -2.60 16.41
C GLN A 96 -7.37 -1.39 15.50
N LEU A 97 -8.06 -0.26 15.74
CA LEU A 97 -8.02 0.92 14.86
C LEU A 97 -6.59 1.43 14.63
N GLU A 98 -5.83 1.62 15.69
CA GLU A 98 -4.47 2.18 15.72
C GLU A 98 -3.55 1.32 14.84
N LEU A 99 -3.63 -0.01 15.00
CA LEU A 99 -2.85 -0.94 14.19
C LEU A 99 -3.33 -0.96 12.73
N ALA A 100 -4.64 -0.88 12.48
CA ALA A 100 -5.19 -0.82 11.13
C ALA A 100 -4.77 0.47 10.40
N ALA A 101 -4.76 1.61 11.10
CA ALA A 101 -4.48 2.93 10.55
C ALA A 101 -3.00 3.09 10.15
N VAL A 102 -2.06 2.40 10.82
CA VAL A 102 -0.64 2.33 10.44
C VAL A 102 -0.43 1.92 8.98
N PHE A 103 -1.34 1.11 8.41
CA PHE A 103 -1.21 0.64 7.03
C PHE A 103 -1.58 1.70 5.98
N LEU A 104 -2.33 2.74 6.33
CA LEU A 104 -2.84 3.73 5.38
C LEU A 104 -1.71 4.48 4.66
N ARG A 105 -0.74 4.99 5.42
CA ARG A 105 0.39 5.74 4.86
C ARG A 105 1.26 4.90 3.92
N PRO A 106 1.81 3.73 4.32
CA PRO A 106 2.64 2.93 3.42
C PRO A 106 1.86 2.37 2.23
N LEU A 107 0.53 2.17 2.35
CA LEU A 107 -0.32 1.75 1.24
C LEU A 107 -0.47 2.88 0.22
N LEU A 108 -0.81 4.09 0.67
CA LEU A 108 -0.90 5.28 -0.18
C LEU A 108 0.44 5.58 -0.87
N GLU A 109 1.55 5.51 -0.12
CA GLU A 109 2.89 5.70 -0.68
C GLU A 109 3.20 4.70 -1.79
N ALA A 110 2.80 3.43 -1.60
CA ALA A 110 3.01 2.41 -2.61
C ALA A 110 2.16 2.63 -3.86
N ALA A 111 0.89 3.06 -3.70
CA ALA A 111 -0.01 3.38 -4.82
C ALA A 111 0.52 4.55 -5.66
N ILE A 112 0.87 5.66 -5.01
CA ILE A 112 1.40 6.86 -5.66
C ILE A 112 2.73 6.56 -6.39
N LYS A 113 3.65 5.82 -5.76
CA LYS A 113 4.91 5.43 -6.42
C LYS A 113 4.68 4.53 -7.62
N MET A 114 3.76 3.58 -7.53
CA MET A 114 3.42 2.72 -8.65
C MET A 114 2.94 3.53 -9.86
N GLU A 115 1.97 4.43 -9.64
CA GLU A 115 1.44 5.31 -10.68
C GLU A 115 2.51 6.25 -11.24
N TYR A 116 3.37 6.79 -10.37
CA TYR A 116 4.52 7.60 -10.80
C TYR A 116 5.44 6.84 -11.76
N PHE A 117 5.82 5.60 -11.43
CA PHE A 117 6.69 4.81 -12.32
C PHE A 117 5.99 4.38 -13.60
N ILE A 118 4.67 4.18 -13.58
CA ILE A 118 3.88 3.93 -14.79
C ILE A 118 3.98 5.12 -15.75
N ASN A 119 3.80 6.33 -15.22
CA ASN A 119 3.75 7.60 -15.96
C ASN A 119 5.11 8.28 -16.21
N SER A 120 6.21 7.78 -15.64
CA SER A 120 7.53 8.36 -15.84
C SER A 120 7.97 8.33 -17.32
N SER A 121 8.40 9.50 -17.82
CA SER A 121 8.93 9.69 -19.17
C SER A 121 10.23 8.93 -19.43
N SER A 122 11.02 8.64 -18.40
CA SER A 122 12.26 7.86 -18.49
C SER A 122 12.27 6.71 -17.49
N LYS A 123 11.40 5.72 -17.72
CA LYS A 123 11.21 4.55 -16.84
C LYS A 123 12.51 3.91 -16.36
N LYS A 124 13.49 3.67 -17.25
CA LYS A 124 14.78 3.08 -16.87
C LYS A 124 15.57 3.97 -15.89
N LYS A 125 15.62 5.29 -16.14
CA LYS A 125 16.35 6.25 -15.30
C LYS A 125 15.67 6.41 -13.94
N SER A 126 14.36 6.62 -13.92
CA SER A 126 13.57 6.74 -12.69
C SER A 126 13.67 5.47 -11.83
N CYS A 127 13.57 4.30 -12.45
CA CYS A 127 13.74 3.03 -11.73
C CYS A 127 15.15 2.88 -11.16
N ARG A 128 16.20 3.23 -11.91
CA ARG A 128 17.58 3.20 -11.38
C ARG A 128 17.75 4.17 -10.21
N ASN A 129 17.25 5.39 -10.35
CA ASN A 129 17.34 6.39 -9.30
C ASN A 129 16.56 5.95 -8.05
N PHE A 130 15.37 5.39 -8.20
CA PHE A 130 14.60 4.80 -7.09
C PHE A 130 15.37 3.69 -6.36
N ILE A 131 16.02 2.79 -7.09
CA ILE A 131 16.84 1.75 -6.48
C ILE A 131 17.98 2.40 -5.68
N LEU A 132 18.70 3.36 -6.25
CA LEU A 132 19.80 4.06 -5.57
C LEU A 132 19.33 4.79 -4.31
N THR A 133 18.24 5.53 -4.39
CA THR A 133 17.74 6.32 -3.26
C THR A 133 17.11 5.47 -2.16
N SER A 134 16.79 4.20 -2.43
CA SER A 134 16.30 3.25 -1.43
C SER A 134 17.39 2.78 -0.45
N TYR A 135 18.68 2.99 -0.76
CA TYR A 135 19.82 2.57 0.07
C TYR A 135 20.31 3.63 1.07
N ARG A 136 19.46 4.60 1.43
CA ARG A 136 19.85 5.66 2.38
C ARG A 136 20.36 5.11 3.72
N PRO A 137 19.61 4.23 4.42
CA PRO A 137 20.09 3.68 5.69
C PRO A 137 21.36 2.84 5.50
N GLU A 138 21.47 2.10 4.41
CA GLU A 138 22.64 1.27 4.12
C GLU A 138 23.91 2.10 3.92
N LYS A 139 23.80 3.32 3.38
CA LYS A 139 24.93 4.25 3.33
C LYS A 139 25.43 4.58 4.74
N GLU A 140 24.53 4.99 5.62
CA GLU A 140 24.84 5.37 7.01
C GLU A 140 25.45 4.18 7.77
N ILE A 141 24.88 2.98 7.60
CA ILE A 141 25.40 1.74 8.18
C ILE A 141 26.80 1.44 7.66
N LEU A 142 27.04 1.55 6.34
CA LEU A 142 28.38 1.28 5.79
C LEU A 142 29.42 2.29 6.28
N GLN A 143 29.05 3.56 6.46
CA GLN A 143 29.94 4.59 7.00
C GLN A 143 30.33 4.25 8.45
N ASP A 144 29.36 3.93 9.31
CA ASP A 144 29.60 3.50 10.69
C ASP A 144 30.48 2.23 10.74
N LEU A 145 30.17 1.21 9.94
CA LEU A 145 30.95 -0.03 9.89
C LEU A 145 32.36 0.17 9.33
N ASN A 146 32.57 1.13 8.43
CA ASN A 146 33.91 1.43 7.94
C ASN A 146 34.74 2.14 9.01
N ALA A 147 34.18 3.13 9.71
CA ALA A 147 34.85 3.80 10.82
C ALA A 147 35.23 2.82 11.94
N LYS A 148 34.30 1.94 12.33
CA LYS A 148 34.59 0.87 13.32
C LYS A 148 35.71 -0.06 12.87
N ALA A 149 35.81 -0.35 11.57
CA ALA A 149 36.83 -1.24 11.02
C ALA A 149 38.24 -0.63 11.03
N GLU A 150 38.35 0.69 11.08
CA GLU A 150 39.63 1.41 11.23
C GLU A 150 40.17 1.31 12.66
N GLU A 151 39.27 1.27 13.65
CA GLU A 151 39.62 1.21 15.07
C GLU A 151 39.81 -0.23 15.56
N ARG A 152 39.00 -1.17 15.07
CA ARG A 152 39.02 -2.57 15.50
C ARG A 152 38.51 -3.54 14.43
N PRO A 153 38.86 -4.83 14.53
CA PRO A 153 38.19 -5.85 13.73
C PRO A 153 36.67 -5.85 13.95
N LEU A 154 35.91 -5.94 12.85
CA LEU A 154 34.45 -6.07 12.91
C LEU A 154 34.04 -7.39 13.58
N ILE A 155 33.00 -7.34 14.42
CA ILE A 155 32.39 -8.54 15.01
C ILE A 155 31.52 -9.27 13.97
N GLN A 156 31.08 -10.49 14.29
CA GLN A 156 30.42 -11.36 13.30
C GLN A 156 29.13 -10.76 12.73
N ILE A 157 28.31 -10.12 13.55
CA ILE A 157 27.07 -9.48 13.07
C ILE A 157 27.37 -8.31 12.11
N GLU A 158 28.37 -7.50 12.42
CA GLU A 158 28.83 -6.37 11.59
C GLU A 158 29.35 -6.84 10.23
N LYS A 159 30.16 -7.91 10.22
CA LYS A 159 30.64 -8.54 8.98
C LYS A 159 29.48 -9.02 8.11
N ARG A 160 28.50 -9.72 8.71
CA ARG A 160 27.30 -10.19 7.98
C ARG A 160 26.48 -9.03 7.44
N MET A 161 26.28 -7.96 8.20
CA MET A 161 25.58 -6.76 7.76
C MET A 161 26.28 -6.12 6.56
N LYS A 162 27.58 -5.84 6.68
CA LYS A 162 28.38 -5.26 5.59
C LYS A 162 28.33 -6.13 4.34
N GLN A 163 28.51 -7.45 4.47
CA GLN A 163 28.45 -8.38 3.34
C GLN A 163 27.07 -8.39 2.67
N LYS A 164 25.99 -8.40 3.46
CA LYS A 164 24.61 -8.38 2.92
C LYS A 164 24.35 -7.10 2.11
N ILE A 165 24.74 -5.94 2.64
CA ILE A 165 24.59 -4.66 1.94
C ILE A 165 25.40 -4.67 0.64
N VAL A 166 26.69 -5.03 0.69
CA VAL A 166 27.57 -5.03 -0.49
C VAL A 166 27.09 -6.02 -1.55
N SER A 167 26.65 -7.22 -1.17
CA SER A 167 26.06 -8.18 -2.11
C SER A 167 24.84 -7.60 -2.81
N ARG A 168 23.97 -6.93 -2.05
CA ARG A 168 22.74 -6.36 -2.58
C ARG A 168 23.00 -5.21 -3.55
N LEU A 169 23.93 -4.30 -3.21
CA LEU A 169 24.35 -3.22 -4.11
C LEU A 169 24.88 -3.78 -5.44
N LYS A 170 25.66 -4.88 -5.38
CA LYS A 170 26.17 -5.56 -6.57
C LYS A 170 25.04 -6.15 -7.43
N GLU A 171 24.07 -6.83 -6.83
CA GLU A 171 22.86 -7.35 -7.53
C GLU A 171 22.04 -6.24 -8.19
N ASP A 172 22.06 -5.05 -7.59
CA ASP A 172 21.37 -3.87 -8.09
C ASP A 172 22.17 -3.00 -9.05
N GLY A 173 23.44 -3.34 -9.30
CA GLY A 173 24.32 -2.60 -10.19
C GLY A 173 24.58 -1.17 -9.69
N ILE A 174 24.68 -1.02 -8.36
CA ILE A 174 25.08 0.20 -7.67
C ILE A 174 26.48 -0.04 -7.11
N SER A 175 27.41 0.85 -7.41
CA SER A 175 28.73 0.78 -6.80
C SER A 175 28.72 1.40 -5.40
N GLN A 176 29.59 0.95 -4.51
CA GLN A 176 29.74 1.59 -3.19
C GLN A 176 30.12 3.06 -3.32
N THR A 177 30.97 3.41 -4.29
CA THR A 177 31.34 4.81 -4.59
C THR A 177 30.12 5.63 -4.98
N GLU A 178 29.27 5.13 -5.89
CA GLU A 178 28.03 5.80 -6.29
C GLU A 178 27.09 6.04 -5.10
N LEU A 179 26.95 5.05 -4.20
CA LEU A 179 26.16 5.22 -2.98
C LEU A 179 26.76 6.27 -2.03
N MET A 180 28.08 6.23 -1.83
CA MET A 180 28.77 7.16 -0.93
C MET A 180 28.73 8.60 -1.45
N ASP A 181 28.83 8.79 -2.76
CA ASP A 181 28.78 10.09 -3.42
C ASP A 181 27.36 10.65 -3.54
N ASN A 182 26.33 9.80 -3.42
CA ASN A 182 24.94 10.25 -3.51
C ASN A 182 24.56 11.18 -2.35
N LYS A 183 24.07 12.38 -2.69
CA LYS A 183 23.63 13.42 -1.75
C LYS A 183 22.12 13.68 -1.77
N THR A 184 21.43 13.14 -2.77
CA THR A 184 19.98 13.36 -2.98
C THR A 184 19.24 12.04 -2.81
N TRP A 185 18.25 12.02 -1.92
CA TRP A 185 17.45 10.84 -1.60
C TRP A 185 16.04 10.88 -2.20
N ASP A 186 15.74 11.96 -2.91
CA ASP A 186 14.50 12.16 -3.62
C ASP A 186 14.54 11.48 -4.98
N VAL A 187 13.46 10.76 -5.33
CA VAL A 187 13.35 10.07 -6.61
C VAL A 187 13.23 11.09 -7.73
N ASP A 188 14.16 11.07 -8.67
CA ASP A 188 14.30 12.06 -9.75
C ASP A 188 14.31 13.51 -9.23
N GLY A 189 14.89 13.73 -8.03
CA GLY A 189 14.94 15.02 -7.36
C GLY A 189 13.58 15.52 -6.87
N LYS A 190 12.58 14.64 -6.76
CA LYS A 190 11.23 14.95 -6.29
C LYS A 190 10.97 14.28 -4.95
N ASN A 191 10.65 15.08 -3.95
CA ASN A 191 10.08 14.54 -2.72
C ASN A 191 8.67 13.98 -2.98
N PHE A 192 8.13 13.24 -2.01
CA PHE A 192 6.86 12.56 -2.17
C PHE A 192 5.69 13.52 -2.47
N ARG A 193 5.65 14.70 -1.84
CA ARG A 193 4.63 15.73 -2.11
C ARG A 193 4.69 16.22 -3.55
N SER A 194 5.90 16.45 -4.08
CA SER A 194 6.08 16.83 -5.48
C SER A 194 5.60 15.74 -6.45
N ILE A 195 5.77 14.47 -6.10
CA ILE A 195 5.22 13.34 -6.88
C ILE A 195 3.69 13.35 -6.84
N MET A 196 3.08 13.52 -5.66
CA MET A 196 1.61 13.59 -5.53
C MET A 196 1.04 14.76 -6.34
N LYS A 197 1.65 15.93 -6.26
CA LYS A 197 1.22 17.11 -7.03
C LYS A 197 1.30 16.88 -8.54
N MET A 198 2.32 16.17 -9.01
CA MET A 198 2.48 15.83 -10.44
C MET A 198 1.39 14.87 -10.94
N LEU A 199 0.80 14.08 -10.05
CA LEU A 199 -0.28 13.15 -10.34
C LEU A 199 -1.66 13.72 -9.96
N ASP A 200 -1.76 15.04 -9.75
CA ASP A 200 -2.99 15.74 -9.37
C ASP A 200 -3.63 15.27 -8.04
N TYR A 201 -2.82 14.77 -7.11
CA TYR A 201 -3.24 14.33 -5.77
C TYR A 201 -2.79 15.29 -4.64
N ASP A 202 -2.54 16.57 -4.92
CA ASP A 202 -1.97 17.50 -3.92
C ASP A 202 -2.83 17.61 -2.65
N SER A 203 -4.16 17.61 -2.78
CA SER A 203 -5.07 17.64 -1.62
C SER A 203 -4.94 16.40 -0.73
N MET A 204 -4.70 15.22 -1.31
CA MET A 204 -4.53 13.97 -0.56
C MET A 204 -3.25 13.96 0.28
N TYR A 205 -2.30 14.87 0.04
CA TYR A 205 -1.10 14.95 0.86
C TYR A 205 -1.45 15.25 2.32
N SER A 206 -2.25 16.30 2.59
CA SER A 206 -2.58 16.66 3.97
C SER A 206 -3.60 15.70 4.58
N TYR A 207 -4.70 15.43 3.86
CA TYR A 207 -5.82 14.64 4.37
C TYR A 207 -5.51 13.14 4.46
N GLY A 208 -4.70 12.60 3.55
CA GLY A 208 -4.30 11.21 3.54
C GLY A 208 -2.94 11.01 4.18
N PHE A 209 -1.88 11.47 3.50
CA PHE A 209 -0.51 11.14 3.90
C PHE A 209 -0.07 11.77 5.22
N GLY A 210 -0.40 13.05 5.44
CA GLY A 210 -0.08 13.81 6.64
C GLY A 210 -0.82 13.25 7.84
N ASN A 211 -2.15 13.13 7.76
CA ASN A 211 -2.95 12.57 8.84
C ASN A 211 -2.55 11.11 9.17
N ALA A 212 -2.34 10.26 8.17
CA ALA A 212 -1.88 8.89 8.40
C ALA A 212 -0.46 8.79 9.00
N SER A 213 0.29 9.91 9.05
CA SER A 213 1.61 9.93 9.69
C SER A 213 1.54 9.92 11.21
N HIS A 214 0.44 10.37 11.82
CA HIS A 214 0.21 10.34 13.27
C HIS A 214 0.38 8.92 13.81
N TYR A 215 -0.38 7.97 13.25
CA TYR A 215 -0.36 6.54 13.62
C TYR A 215 1.01 5.86 13.43
N VAL A 216 1.84 6.36 12.52
CA VAL A 216 3.16 5.76 12.23
C VAL A 216 4.25 6.29 13.15
N HIS A 217 4.13 7.54 13.60
CA HIS A 217 5.18 8.21 14.35
C HIS A 217 4.88 8.37 15.84
N GLY A 218 3.63 8.17 16.27
CA GLY A 218 3.24 8.33 17.67
C GLY A 218 3.51 9.74 18.17
N ASP A 219 3.01 10.75 17.43
CA ASP A 219 3.10 12.13 17.91
C ASP A 219 2.03 12.41 18.97
N TRP A 220 2.04 13.64 19.50
CA TRP A 220 1.11 14.00 20.58
C TRP A 220 -0.35 13.80 20.18
N TYR A 221 -0.73 14.04 18.92
CA TYR A 221 -2.10 13.87 18.48
C TYR A 221 -2.54 12.40 18.55
N ASP A 222 -1.68 11.48 18.09
CA ASP A 222 -1.93 10.04 18.22
C ASP A 222 -1.97 9.60 19.70
N ILE A 223 -0.96 9.98 20.48
CA ILE A 223 -0.81 9.61 21.89
C ILE A 223 -2.01 10.07 22.73
N ASP A 224 -2.39 11.34 22.59
CA ASP A 224 -3.50 11.96 23.33
C ASP A 224 -4.84 11.34 22.94
N LEU A 225 -5.06 11.06 21.65
CA LEU A 225 -6.33 10.57 21.16
C LEU A 225 -6.57 9.09 21.46
N HIS A 226 -5.54 8.24 21.38
CA HIS A 226 -5.70 6.79 21.35
C HIS A 226 -5.04 6.04 22.50
N HIS A 227 -4.06 6.64 23.19
CA HIS A 227 -3.24 5.91 24.17
C HIS A 227 -3.37 6.44 25.60
N LEU A 228 -4.17 7.50 25.81
CA LEU A 228 -4.35 8.15 27.10
C LEU A 228 -5.84 8.46 27.38
N LYS A 229 -6.22 8.38 28.65
CA LYS A 229 -7.48 8.93 29.18
C LYS A 229 -7.19 10.21 29.95
N GLN A 230 -7.83 11.30 29.56
CA GLN A 230 -7.72 12.59 30.24
C GLN A 230 -8.78 12.73 31.35
N ASP A 231 -8.35 13.08 32.56
CA ASP A 231 -9.20 13.49 33.68
C ASP A 231 -8.75 14.86 34.19
N GLY A 232 -9.47 15.90 33.77
CA GLY A 232 -9.09 17.29 34.01
C GLY A 232 -7.72 17.62 33.39
N GLN A 233 -6.73 17.88 34.25
CA GLN A 233 -5.35 18.19 33.83
C GLN A 233 -4.40 16.97 33.85
N TYR A 234 -4.90 15.81 34.25
CA TYR A 234 -4.11 14.59 34.41
C TYR A 234 -4.42 13.58 33.32
N TYR A 235 -3.45 12.73 33.00
CA TYR A 235 -3.56 11.68 31.99
C TYR A 235 -3.23 10.32 32.62
N THR A 236 -3.97 9.29 32.23
CA THR A 236 -3.72 7.90 32.60
C THR A 236 -3.58 7.04 31.34
N PRO A 237 -2.76 5.99 31.32
CA PRO A 237 -2.62 5.12 30.16
C PRO A 237 -3.95 4.45 29.79
N ASP A 238 -4.27 4.45 28.49
CA ASP A 238 -5.28 3.55 27.93
C ASP A 238 -4.59 2.34 27.29
N MET A 239 -5.10 1.15 27.59
CA MET A 239 -4.57 -0.12 27.06
C MET A 239 -5.55 -0.79 26.09
N ASP A 240 -6.76 -0.25 25.96
CA ASP A 240 -7.75 -0.71 25.01
C ASP A 240 -7.48 -0.12 23.61
N PHE A 241 -7.91 -0.81 22.56
CA PHE A 241 -7.86 -0.28 21.20
C PHE A 241 -9.19 0.39 20.85
N ASP A 242 -9.12 1.45 20.06
CA ASP A 242 -10.29 2.04 19.44
C ASP A 242 -10.90 1.14 18.36
N ILE A 243 -12.19 1.34 18.13
CA ILE A 243 -12.97 0.58 17.15
C ILE A 243 -12.80 1.20 15.75
N PRO A 244 -12.40 0.42 14.74
CA PRO A 244 -12.32 0.88 13.36
C PRO A 244 -13.66 1.39 12.81
N ASP A 245 -13.58 2.47 12.04
CA ASP A 245 -14.72 3.14 11.42
C ASP A 245 -14.81 2.83 9.91
N PRO A 246 -16.01 2.73 9.32
CA PRO A 246 -16.19 2.51 7.88
C PRO A 246 -15.41 3.48 7.00
N ARG A 247 -15.20 4.74 7.41
CA ARG A 247 -14.43 5.75 6.64
C ARG A 247 -12.99 5.32 6.40
N LEU A 248 -12.35 4.62 7.34
CA LEU A 248 -11.01 4.04 7.16
C LEU A 248 -11.06 2.89 6.15
N ALA A 249 -12.01 1.96 6.34
CA ALA A 249 -12.16 0.77 5.50
C ALA A 249 -12.50 1.13 4.04
N CYS A 250 -13.47 2.02 3.83
CA CYS A 250 -13.88 2.53 2.53
C CYS A 250 -12.73 3.27 1.83
N SER A 251 -11.98 4.10 2.56
CA SER A 251 -10.84 4.84 2.01
C SER A 251 -9.73 3.91 1.51
N LEU A 252 -9.30 2.95 2.34
CA LEU A 252 -8.28 1.95 1.97
C LEU A 252 -8.72 1.16 0.73
N THR A 253 -9.98 0.74 0.69
CA THR A 253 -10.55 -0.03 -0.41
C THR A 253 -10.63 0.78 -1.69
N GLY A 254 -11.05 2.04 -1.61
CA GLY A 254 -11.08 2.95 -2.74
C GLY A 254 -9.70 3.17 -3.37
N ILE A 255 -8.67 3.36 -2.54
CA ILE A 255 -7.28 3.47 -3.01
C ILE A 255 -6.86 2.18 -3.72
N CYS A 256 -7.12 1.02 -3.12
CA CYS A 256 -6.74 -0.27 -3.66
C CYS A 256 -7.38 -0.57 -5.03
N LEU A 257 -8.70 -0.36 -5.15
CA LEU A 257 -9.42 -0.64 -6.40
C LEU A 257 -8.99 0.30 -7.53
N ARG A 258 -8.85 1.60 -7.26
CA ARG A 258 -8.35 2.56 -8.26
C ARG A 258 -6.93 2.20 -8.71
N THR A 259 -6.08 1.83 -7.76
CA THR A 259 -4.71 1.40 -8.05
C THR A 259 -4.67 0.12 -8.89
N LEU A 260 -5.55 -0.85 -8.59
CA LEU A 260 -5.71 -2.06 -9.39
C LEU A 260 -6.13 -1.75 -10.83
N LEU A 261 -7.08 -0.84 -11.04
CA LEU A 261 -7.53 -0.43 -12.38
C LEU A 261 -6.38 0.18 -13.20
N ILE A 262 -5.58 1.07 -12.59
CA ILE A 262 -4.39 1.66 -13.21
C ILE A 262 -3.37 0.56 -13.56
N TYR A 263 -3.13 -0.37 -12.64
CA TYR A 263 -2.21 -1.48 -12.83
C TYR A 263 -2.63 -2.40 -13.98
N LEU A 264 -3.89 -2.85 -14.02
CA LEU A 264 -4.40 -3.75 -15.06
C LEU A 264 -4.29 -3.12 -16.44
N LYS A 265 -4.64 -1.84 -16.57
CA LYS A 265 -4.49 -1.07 -17.81
C LYS A 265 -3.02 -1.00 -18.26
N TRP A 266 -2.10 -0.72 -17.34
CA TRP A 266 -0.68 -0.67 -17.65
C TRP A 266 -0.10 -2.04 -18.02
N ASN A 267 -0.47 -3.08 -17.25
CA ASN A 267 0.09 -4.41 -17.37
C ASN A 267 -0.50 -5.18 -18.55
N LYS A 268 -1.71 -4.83 -19.01
CA LYS A 268 -2.48 -5.53 -20.05
C LYS A 268 -2.73 -7.01 -19.71
N SER A 269 -2.93 -7.30 -18.43
CA SER A 269 -3.11 -8.66 -17.91
C SER A 269 -4.57 -9.08 -17.70
N ASP A 270 -5.53 -8.28 -18.19
CA ASP A 270 -6.96 -8.58 -18.17
C ASP A 270 -7.57 -8.22 -19.55
N PRO A 271 -7.24 -8.99 -20.61
CA PRO A 271 -7.61 -8.64 -21.98
C PRO A 271 -9.13 -8.60 -22.21
N ASP A 272 -9.88 -9.44 -21.51
CA ASP A 272 -11.34 -9.51 -21.60
C ASP A 272 -12.03 -8.52 -20.64
N GLY A 273 -11.26 -7.77 -19.85
CA GLY A 273 -11.77 -6.74 -18.93
C GLY A 273 -12.63 -7.29 -17.78
N VAL A 274 -12.49 -8.58 -17.43
CA VAL A 274 -13.32 -9.23 -16.40
C VAL A 274 -13.00 -8.65 -15.03
N ILE A 275 -11.72 -8.58 -14.66
CA ILE A 275 -11.27 -8.04 -13.37
C ILE A 275 -11.50 -6.54 -13.33
N THR A 276 -11.22 -5.83 -14.42
CA THR A 276 -11.46 -4.39 -14.58
C THR A 276 -12.93 -4.05 -14.33
N SER A 277 -13.87 -4.74 -15.00
CA SER A 277 -15.31 -4.52 -14.80
C SER A 277 -15.74 -4.75 -13.35
N LEU A 278 -15.26 -5.82 -12.71
CA LEU A 278 -15.58 -6.09 -11.30
C LEU A 278 -15.00 -5.04 -10.35
N ALA A 279 -13.77 -4.61 -10.58
CA ALA A 279 -13.14 -3.57 -9.78
C ALA A 279 -13.88 -2.22 -9.93
N GLU A 280 -14.37 -1.87 -11.12
CA GLU A 280 -15.19 -0.67 -11.34
C GLU A 280 -16.54 -0.75 -10.62
N LYS A 281 -17.24 -1.90 -10.69
CA LYS A 281 -18.49 -2.10 -9.97
C LYS A 281 -18.28 -2.00 -8.46
N LEU A 282 -17.24 -2.65 -7.94
CA LEU A 282 -16.92 -2.62 -6.52
C LEU A 282 -16.47 -1.22 -6.06
N CYS A 283 -15.79 -0.46 -6.93
CA CYS A 283 -15.48 0.95 -6.68
C CYS A 283 -16.76 1.77 -6.46
N LYS A 284 -17.76 1.60 -7.32
CA LYS A 284 -19.05 2.30 -7.21
C LYS A 284 -19.80 1.88 -5.94
N LEU A 285 -19.82 0.59 -5.63
CA LEU A 285 -20.46 0.07 -4.42
C LEU A 285 -19.77 0.60 -3.14
N ASN A 286 -18.44 0.59 -3.10
CA ASN A 286 -17.67 1.15 -1.98
C ASN A 286 -17.93 2.65 -1.79
N ALA A 287 -17.98 3.43 -2.88
CA ALA A 287 -18.30 4.85 -2.81
C ALA A 287 -19.75 5.10 -2.36
N ALA A 288 -20.70 4.26 -2.77
CA ALA A 288 -22.07 4.33 -2.30
C ALA A 288 -22.20 3.97 -0.81
N LEU A 289 -21.39 3.02 -0.33
CA LEU A 289 -21.32 2.69 1.10
C LEU A 289 -20.78 3.85 1.93
N ASP A 290 -19.67 4.43 1.50
CA ASP A 290 -19.04 5.60 2.14
C ASP A 290 -20.03 6.77 2.23
N ALA A 291 -20.67 7.12 1.12
CA ALA A 291 -21.67 8.19 1.09
C ALA A 291 -22.89 7.88 1.97
N ALA A 292 -23.38 6.64 1.97
CA ALA A 292 -24.50 6.24 2.82
C ALA A 292 -24.15 6.32 4.32
N HIS A 293 -22.92 5.96 4.70
CA HIS A 293 -22.42 6.08 6.06
C HIS A 293 -22.30 7.54 6.48
N GLU A 294 -21.67 8.39 5.68
CA GLU A 294 -21.55 9.84 5.95
C GLU A 294 -22.92 10.51 6.16
N ASN A 295 -23.93 10.13 5.38
CA ASN A 295 -25.29 10.64 5.57
C ASN A 295 -25.91 10.28 6.93
N THR A 296 -25.44 9.22 7.59
CA THR A 296 -25.89 8.87 8.96
C THR A 296 -25.15 9.63 10.06
N LEU A 297 -24.03 10.29 9.73
CA LEU A 297 -23.25 11.12 10.66
C LEU A 297 -23.67 12.60 10.61
N GLY A 298 -24.36 13.02 9.55
CA GLY A 298 -24.76 14.39 9.27
C GLY A 298 -26.11 14.83 9.85
N GLU A 299 -26.72 14.04 10.74
CA GLU A 299 -27.95 14.38 11.49
C GLU A 299 -27.66 14.68 12.97
#